data_AF-X5QKF6-F1
#
_entry.id   AF-X5QKF6-F1
#
_cell.length_a   1.000
_cell.length_b   1.000
_cell.length_c   1.000
_cell.angle_alpha   90.00
_cell.angle_beta   90.00
_cell.angle_gamma   90.00
#
_symmetry.space_group_name_H-M   'P 1'
#
loop_
_entity.id
_entity.type
_entity.pdbx_description
1 polymer ?
#
loop_
_entity_poly.entity_id
_entity_poly.type
_entity_poly.pdbx_seq_one_letter_code
_entity_poly.pdbx_strand_id
1 'polypeptide(L)' 'MQRFFSVTAPSVHQMVLTLERAGLIRRQPGLGAAFELLVKPDILPRLQPIEPVESSVQGY' A
#
# COMPACT_ATOMS: atom_id res chain seq x y z
N MET A 1 -2.89 1.91 -2.73
CA MET A 1 -2.11 1.00 -3.60
C MET A 1 -2.48 1.15 -5.08
N GLN A 2 -3.69 0.76 -5.54
CA GLN A 2 -4.08 0.83 -6.97
C GLN A 2 -3.90 2.24 -7.57
N ARG A 3 -4.48 3.28 -6.95
CA ARG A 3 -4.38 4.68 -7.41
C ARG A 3 -2.96 5.23 -7.35
N PHE A 4 -2.20 4.90 -6.31
CA PHE A 4 -0.85 5.42 -6.10
C PHE A 4 0.15 4.87 -7.13
N PHE A 5 0.06 3.57 -7.41
CA PHE A 5 0.94 2.91 -8.38
C PHE A 5 0.34 2.82 -9.80
N SER A 6 -0.89 3.29 -10.00
CA SER A 6 -1.64 3.18 -11.26
C SER A 6 -1.75 1.74 -11.79
N VAL A 7 -2.04 0.78 -10.88
CA VAL A 7 -2.15 -0.65 -11.20
C VAL A 7 -3.53 -1.21 -10.86
N THR A 8 -3.87 -2.34 -11.49
CA THR A 8 -5.16 -3.02 -11.32
C THR A 8 -5.27 -3.76 -9.98
N ALA A 9 -6.50 -4.03 -9.53
CA ALA A 9 -6.77 -4.75 -8.28
C ALA A 9 -6.08 -6.14 -8.21
N PRO A 10 -6.08 -6.99 -9.25
CA PRO A 10 -5.37 -8.27 -9.21
C PRO A 10 -3.85 -8.10 -9.05
N SER A 11 -3.28 -7.06 -9.69
CA SER A 11 -1.85 -6.76 -9.59
C SER A 11 -1.46 -6.35 -8.17
N VAL A 12 -2.29 -5.54 -7.51
CA VAL A 12 -2.09 -5.20 -6.08
C VAL A 12 -2.17 -6.44 -5.21
N HIS A 13 -3.14 -7.32 -5.45
CA HIS A 13 -3.25 -8.56 -4.69
C HIS A 13 -1.99 -9.43 -4.82
N GLN A 14 -1.48 -9.62 -6.04
CA GLN A 14 -0.24 -10.37 -6.28
C GLN A 14 0.98 -9.69 -5.66
N MET A 15 1.07 -8.36 -5.70
CA MET A 15 2.15 -7.61 -5.06
C MET A 15 2.17 -7.86 -3.54
N VAL A 16 1.01 -7.82 -2.87
CA VAL A 16 0.89 -8.11 -1.44
C VAL A 16 1.32 -9.55 -1.12
N LEU A 17 0.86 -10.54 -1.90
CA LEU A 17 1.29 -11.93 -1.71
C LEU A 17 2.80 -12.13 -1.89
N THR A 18 3.39 -11.43 -2.86
CA THR A 18 4.82 -11.50 -3.14
C THR A 18 5.63 -10.91 -2.00
N LEU A 19 5.23 -9.73 -1.49
CA LEU A 19 5.88 -9.08 -0.35
C LEU A 19 5.77 -9.90 0.94
N GLU A 20 4.64 -10.57 1.17
CA GLU A 20 4.46 -11.46 2.33
C GLU A 20 5.39 -12.68 2.23
N ARG A 21 5.46 -13.33 1.06
CA ARG A 21 6.38 -14.46 0.83
C ARG A 21 7.85 -14.06 0.97
N ALA A 22 8.18 -12.82 0.59
CA ALA A 22 9.51 -12.26 0.77
C ALA A 22 9.82 -11.87 2.24
N GLY A 23 8.85 -11.98 3.16
CA GLY A 23 9.02 -11.58 4.55
C GLY A 23 9.14 -10.08 4.77
N LEU A 24 8.75 -9.27 3.78
CA LEU A 24 8.82 -7.80 3.84
C LEU A 24 7.57 -7.20 4.51
N ILE A 25 6.46 -7.93 4.48
CA ILE A 25 5.22 -7.56 5.18
C ILE A 25 4.62 -8.78 5.88
N ARG A 26 3.72 -8.53 6.83
CA ARG A 26 2.91 -9.55 7.51
C ARG A 26 1.44 -9.16 7.55
N ARG A 27 0.53 -10.05 7.17
CA ARG A 27 -0.91 -9.79 7.34
C ARG A 27 -1.33 -9.97 8.80
N GLN A 28 -2.20 -9.06 9.28
CA GLN A 28 -2.78 -9.16 10.62
C GLN A 28 -4.11 -9.94 10.54
N PRO A 29 -4.23 -11.11 11.19
CA PRO A 29 -5.50 -11.81 11.26
C PRO A 29 -6.50 -10.98 12.08
N GLY A 30 -7.72 -10.79 11.54
CA GLY A 30 -8.81 -10.07 12.23
C GLY A 30 -8.89 -8.57 11.96
N LEU A 31 -7.86 -7.96 11.35
CA LEU A 31 -7.88 -6.57 10.89
C LEU A 31 -7.92 -6.58 9.36
N GLY A 32 -9.13 -6.55 8.79
CA GLY A 32 -9.36 -6.62 7.35
C GLY A 32 -8.42 -5.72 6.54
N ALA A 33 -7.89 -6.22 5.42
CA ALA A 33 -6.93 -5.56 4.52
C ALA A 33 -5.74 -4.83 5.19
N ALA A 34 -5.47 -5.06 6.48
CA ALA A 34 -4.36 -4.47 7.21
C ALA A 34 -3.14 -5.40 7.18
N PHE A 35 -1.96 -4.79 7.13
CA PHE A 35 -0.69 -5.50 7.13
C PHE A 35 0.37 -4.66 7.84
N GLU A 36 1.33 -5.34 8.45
CA GLU A 36 2.52 -4.80 9.07
C GLU A 36 3.66 -4.78 8.07
N LEU A 37 4.48 -3.73 8.12
CA LEU A 37 5.70 -3.61 7.34
C LEU A 37 6.87 -4.08 8.19
N LEU A 38 7.61 -5.08 7.71
CA LEU A 38 8.73 -5.71 8.44
C LEU A 38 10.10 -5.16 8.01
N VAL A 39 10.11 -4.07 7.24
CA VAL A 39 11.36 -3.42 6.83
C VAL A 39 11.82 -2.38 7.85
N LYS A 40 13.14 -2.14 7.88
CA LYS A 40 13.70 -1.12 8.76
C LYS A 40 13.24 0.29 8.34
N PRO A 41 12.91 1.19 9.27
CA PRO A 41 12.50 2.56 8.94
C PRO A 41 13.57 3.33 8.14
N ASP A 42 14.84 3.05 8.39
CA ASP A 42 16.00 3.67 7.73
C ASP A 42 16.10 3.39 6.22
N ILE A 43 15.51 2.29 5.73
CA ILE A 43 15.50 1.98 4.28
C ILE A 43 14.27 2.54 3.56
N LEU A 44 13.31 3.10 4.31
CA LEU A 44 12.12 3.71 3.73
C LEU A 44 12.39 5.17 3.38
N PRO A 45 11.83 5.66 2.26
CA PRO A 45 11.81 7.10 2.03
C PRO A 45 11.02 7.78 3.15
N ARG A 46 11.52 8.92 3.63
CA ARG A 46 10.79 9.73 4.61
C ARG A 46 9.45 10.13 4.01
N LEU A 47 8.39 10.02 4.80
CA LEU A 47 7.06 10.49 4.43
C LEU A 47 7.15 11.95 4.03
N GLN A 48 6.92 12.23 2.75
CA GLN A 48 6.74 13.58 2.25
C GLN A 48 5.32 14.03 2.63
N PRO A 49 5.11 15.32 2.95
CA PRO A 49 3.78 15.87 3.09
C PRO A 49 2.98 15.54 1.83
N ILE A 50 1.81 14.92 1.99
CA ILE A 50 0.89 14.69 0.88
C ILE A 50 0.36 16.07 0.50
N GLU A 51 0.81 16.61 -0.64
CA GLU A 51 0.16 17.79 -1.21
C GLU A 51 -1.32 17.43 -1.44
N PRO A 52 -2.28 18.25 -0.97
CA PRO A 52 -3.68 17.98 -1.17
C PRO A 52 -3.96 17.98 -2.67
N VAL A 53 -4.02 16.78 -3.25
CA VAL A 53 -4.53 16.62 -4.61
C VAL A 53 -6.02 16.92 -4.53
N GLU A 54 -6.42 18.05 -5.09
CA GLU A 54 -7.82 18.44 -5.28
C GLU A 54 -8.56 17.26 -5.92
N SER A 55 -9.22 16.45 -5.09
CA SER A 55 -10.07 15.39 -5.58
C SER A 55 -11.34 16.07 -6.08
N SER A 56 -11.31 16.53 -7.33
CA SER A 56 -12.54 16.85 -8.05
C SER A 56 -13.28 15.54 -8.27
N VAL A 57 -14.07 15.15 -7.27
CA VAL A 57 -15.11 14.13 -7.41
C VAL A 57 -16.30 14.86 -8.00
N GLN A 58 -16.35 14.94 -9.33
CA GLN A 58 -17.59 15.26 -10.02
C GLN A 58 -18.52 14.06 -9.84
N GLY A 59 -19.53 14.26 -8.99
CA GLY A 59 -20.65 13.34 -8.90
C GLY A 59 -21.31 13.19 -10.27
N TYR A 60 -21.53 11.94 -10.64
CA TYR A 60 -22.47 11.51 -11.67
C TYR A 60 -23.36 10.44 -11.05
#